data_AF-A0A0N5ALE7-F1
#
_entry.id   AF-A0A0N5ALE7-F1
#
_cell.length_a   1.000
_cell.length_b   1.000
_cell.length_c   1.000
_cell.angle_alpha   90.00
_cell.angle_beta   90.00
_cell.angle_gamma   90.00
#
_symmetry.space_group_name_H-M   'P 1'
#
loop_
_entity.id
_entity.type
_entity.pdbx_description
1 polymer ?
#
loop_
_entity_poly.entity_id
_entity_poly.type
_entity_poly.pdbx_seq_one_letter_code
_entity_poly.pdbx_strand_id
1 'polypeptide(L)' 'MSHEESNLKISYYKDDLDLSNFDSEFTQEQPHLTPTDRLVIMNLDQNEFDSFTFTNADYHT' A
#
# COMPACT_ATOMS: atom_id res chain seq x y z
N MET A 1 26.51 -32.09 -2.70
CA MET A 1 26.54 -30.61 -2.79
C MET A 1 25.35 -30.20 -3.64
N SER A 2 24.23 -29.95 -2.98
CA SER A 2 22.99 -29.46 -3.55
C SER A 2 23.21 -28.01 -3.98
N HIS A 3 23.27 -27.78 -5.29
CA HIS A 3 23.14 -26.44 -5.84
C HIS A 3 21.66 -26.09 -5.83
N GLU A 4 21.20 -25.63 -4.67
CA GLU A 4 19.98 -24.87 -4.54
C GLU A 4 20.34 -23.46 -5.03
N GLU A 5 20.32 -23.28 -6.36
CA GLU A 5 20.39 -21.95 -6.94
C GLU A 5 19.12 -21.23 -6.49
N SER A 6 19.27 -20.38 -5.49
CA SER A 6 18.27 -19.41 -5.09
C SER A 6 17.87 -18.63 -6.35
N ASN A 7 16.67 -18.89 -6.86
CA ASN A 7 16.04 -18.14 -7.93
C ASN A 7 15.94 -16.67 -7.50
N LEU A 8 16.99 -15.89 -7.76
CA LEU A 8 16.93 -14.44 -7.73
C LEU A 8 16.05 -14.02 -8.91
N LYS A 9 14.74 -13.99 -8.66
CA LYS A 9 13.77 -13.32 -9.54
C LYS A 9 14.14 -11.84 -9.51
N ILE A 10 15.02 -11.43 -10.42
CA ILE A 10 15.28 -10.02 -10.70
C ILE A 10 13.92 -9.40 -10.95
N SER A 11 13.53 -8.44 -10.10
CA SER A 11 12.26 -7.73 -10.26
C SER A 11 12.32 -6.96 -11.57
N TYR A 12 11.62 -7.46 -12.58
CA TYR A 12 11.51 -6.85 -13.89
C TYR A 12 10.26 -5.97 -13.89
N TYR A 13 10.42 -4.69 -14.20
CA TYR A 13 9.33 -3.72 -14.31
C TYR A 13 9.16 -3.35 -15.79
N LYS A 14 7.93 -3.47 -16.31
CA LYS A 14 7.59 -3.16 -17.70
C LYS A 14 7.32 -1.67 -17.93
N ASP A 15 6.69 -1.01 -16.97
CA ASP A 15 6.35 0.42 -16.96
C ASP A 15 6.05 0.91 -15.53
N ASP A 16 5.75 2.20 -15.37
CA ASP A 16 5.49 2.85 -14.08
C ASP A 16 4.25 2.31 -13.33
N LEU A 17 3.38 1.56 -14.02
CA LEU A 17 2.15 0.99 -13.48
C LEU A 17 2.20 -0.55 -13.42
N ASP A 18 3.37 -1.16 -13.60
CA ASP A 18 3.51 -2.62 -13.62
C ASP A 18 3.16 -3.25 -12.27
N LEU A 19 2.08 -4.03 -12.26
CA LEU A 19 1.57 -4.73 -11.08
C LEU A 19 2.05 -6.18 -10.95
N SER A 20 2.95 -6.64 -11.83
CA SER A 20 3.34 -8.07 -11.92
C SER A 20 4.07 -8.64 -10.70
N ASN A 21 4.50 -7.77 -9.78
CA ASN A 21 5.10 -8.14 -8.50
C ASN A 21 4.10 -8.11 -7.33
N PHE A 22 2.83 -7.82 -7.59
CA PHE A 22 1.74 -7.85 -6.62
C PHE A 22 0.82 -9.05 -6.88
N ASP A 23 0.09 -9.50 -5.86
CA ASP A 23 -0.90 -10.55 -6.04
C ASP A 23 -2.03 -10.04 -6.96
N SER A 24 -2.42 -10.87 -7.93
CA SER A 24 -3.52 -10.56 -8.84
C SER A 24 -4.86 -10.42 -8.14
N GLU A 25 -5.07 -11.09 -7.00
CA GLU A 25 -6.32 -10.99 -6.24
C GLU A 25 -6.63 -9.54 -5.84
N PHE A 26 -5.62 -8.80 -5.35
CA PHE A 26 -5.79 -7.39 -4.96
C PHE A 26 -5.84 -6.43 -6.15
N THR A 27 -5.08 -6.70 -7.21
CA THR A 27 -4.93 -5.76 -8.33
C THR A 27 -6.06 -5.85 -9.36
N GLN A 28 -6.82 -6.95 -9.34
CA GLN A 28 -8.04 -7.10 -10.14
C GLN A 28 -9.29 -6.54 -9.44
N GLU A 29 -9.25 -6.39 -8.12
CA GLU A 29 -10.32 -5.77 -7.36
C GLU A 29 -10.46 -4.29 -7.73
N GLN A 30 -11.71 -3.81 -7.87
CA GLN A 30 -11.94 -2.39 -8.09
C GLN A 30 -11.56 -1.60 -6.82
N PRO A 31 -10.69 -0.58 -6.91
CA PRO A 31 -10.26 0.18 -5.74
C PRO A 31 -11.47 0.90 -5.13
N HIS A 32 -11.75 0.58 -3.87
CA HIS A 32 -12.82 1.18 -3.11
C HIS A 32 -12.45 1.32 -1.64
N LEU A 33 -13.10 2.26 -0.95
CA LEU A 33 -12.98 2.39 0.50
C LEU A 33 -14.11 1.61 1.15
N THR A 34 -13.78 0.76 2.12
CA THR A 34 -14.79 0.10 2.96
C THR A 34 -15.62 1.17 3.67
N PRO A 35 -16.95 1.17 3.52
CA PRO A 35 -17.81 2.11 4.23
C PRO A 35 -17.65 1.97 5.75
N THR A 36 -17.55 3.09 6.45
CA THR A 36 -17.38 3.13 7.90
C THR A 36 -18.70 3.41 8.62
N ASP A 37 -18.85 2.84 9.82
CA ASP A 37 -19.98 3.17 10.70
C ASP A 37 -19.72 4.51 11.40
N ARG A 38 -20.64 5.47 11.22
CA ARG A 38 -20.53 6.80 11.83
C ARG A 38 -20.50 6.76 13.35
N LEU A 39 -21.22 5.83 13.98
CA LEU A 39 -21.22 5.72 15.44
C LEU A 39 -19.87 5.23 15.96
N VAL A 40 -19.21 4.35 15.21
CA VAL A 40 -17.84 3.93 15.55
C VAL A 40 -16.90 5.13 15.47
N ILE A 41 -16.94 5.89 14.37
CA ILE A 41 -16.08 7.08 14.19
C ILE A 41 -16.30 8.12 15.30
N MET A 42 -17.56 8.41 15.63
CA MET A 42 -17.92 9.41 16.65
C MET A 42 -17.46 9.03 18.07
N ASN A 43 -17.25 7.72 18.31
CA ASN A 43 -16.81 7.21 19.62
C ASN A 43 -15.29 7.11 19.74
N LEU A 44 -14.52 7.44 18.70
CA LEU A 44 -13.05 7.48 18.75
C LEU A 44 -12.57 8.81 19.35
N ASP A 45 -11.53 8.76 20.18
CA ASP A 45 -10.80 9.96 20.59
C ASP A 45 -10.00 10.50 19.40
N GLN A 46 -10.43 11.63 18.83
CA GLN A 46 -9.78 12.23 17.67
C GLN A 46 -8.42 12.85 18.01
N ASN A 47 -8.16 13.17 19.27
CA ASN A 47 -6.90 13.80 19.68
C ASN A 47 -5.72 12.79 19.62
N GLU A 48 -5.98 11.48 19.58
CA GLU A 48 -4.91 10.48 19.33
C GLU A 48 -4.22 10.68 17.97
N PHE A 49 -4.87 11.38 17.04
CA PHE A 49 -4.35 11.65 15.70
C PHE A 49 -3.82 13.09 15.56
N ASP A 50 -3.68 13.83 16.66
CA ASP A 50 -3.04 15.13 16.63
C ASP A 50 -1.61 15.02 16.09
N SER A 51 -1.21 15.96 15.24
CA SER A 51 0.09 15.96 14.54
C SER A 51 0.33 14.77 13.60
N PHE A 52 -0.72 14.05 13.17
CA PHE A 52 -0.59 12.96 12.20
C PHE A 52 -0.13 13.45 10.81
N THR A 53 -0.48 14.69 10.43
CA THR A 53 -0.17 15.23 9.11
C THR A 53 1.33 15.46 8.93
N PHE A 54 1.90 14.88 7.87
CA PHE A 54 3.27 15.08 7.43
C PHE A 54 3.31 15.40 5.93
N THR A 55 4.23 16.26 5.51
CA THR A 55 4.54 16.51 4.10
C THR A 55 6.05 16.55 3.94
N ASN A 56 6.58 15.82 2.95
CA ASN A 56 8.00 15.84 2.67
C ASN A 56 8.40 17.21 2.12
N ALA A 57 9.30 17.93 2.81
CA ALA A 57 9.75 19.25 2.42
C ALA A 57 10.59 19.26 1.13
N ASP A 58 11.22 18.13 0.78
CA ASP A 58 12.07 18.01 -0.40
C ASP A 58 11.28 17.73 -1.69
N TYR A 59 9.96 17.45 -1.56
CA TYR A 59 9.12 17.08 -2.69
C TYR A 59 8.01 18.12 -2.90
N HIS A 60 8.19 18.96 -3.91
CA HIS A 60 7.17 19.88 -4.40
C HIS A 60 6.59 19.32 -5.71
N THR A 61 5.26 19.26 -5.78
CA THR A 61 4.50 18.81 -6.96
C THR A 61 4.48 19.88 -8.05
#